data_AF-A0A2T6F5D7-F1
#
_entry.id   AF-A0A2T6F5D7-F1
#
_cell.length_a   1.000
_cell.length_b   1.000
_cell.length_c   1.000
_cell.angle_alpha   90.00
_cell.angle_beta   90.00
_cell.angle_gamma   90.00
#
_symmetry.space_group_name_H-M   'P 1'
#
loop_
_entity.id
_entity.type
_entity.pdbx_description
1 polymer ?
#
loop_
_entity_poly.entity_id
_entity_poly.type
_entity_poly.pdbx_seq_one_letter_code
_entity_poly.pdbx_strand_id
1 'polypeptide(L)' 'MHLTISADSVTQLRHIVMGACGDVVAFIRIQPIAHASRMKVWLGLSKPEVGRIMAAVMQNLSGAEFGQIRPW' A
#
# COMPACT_ATOMS: atom_id res chain seq x y z
N MET A 1 0.87 -7.10 3.62
CA MET A 1 0.75 -5.80 4.33
C MET A 1 -0.61 -5.18 4.03
N HIS A 2 -1.28 -4.59 5.02
CA HIS A 2 -2.58 -3.91 4.83
C HIS A 2 -2.45 -2.41 5.09
N LEU A 3 -3.15 -1.60 4.30
CA LEU A 3 -3.22 -0.15 4.44
C LEU A 3 -4.60 0.37 4.05
N THR A 4 -5.02 1.47 4.67
CA THR A 4 -6.21 2.22 4.28
C THR A 4 -5.78 3.61 3.85
N ILE A 5 -6.15 4.00 2.62
CA ILE A 5 -5.80 5.30 2.03
C ILE A 5 -7.07 6.00 1.52
N SER A 6 -6.98 7.29 1.23
CA SER A 6 -8.05 8.01 0.52
C SER A 6 -8.11 7.57 -0.95
N ALA A 7 -9.28 7.74 -1.58
CA ALA A 7 -9.47 7.35 -2.98
C ALA A 7 -8.55 8.10 -3.95
N ASP A 8 -8.30 9.39 -3.70
CA ASP A 8 -7.35 10.25 -4.44
C ASP A 8 -5.91 9.71 -4.41
N SER A 9 -5.55 9.01 -3.33
CA SER A 9 -4.18 8.56 -3.07
C SER A 9 -3.85 7.23 -3.76
N VAL A 10 -4.82 6.56 -4.41
CA VAL A 10 -4.63 5.24 -5.03
C VAL A 10 -3.60 5.26 -6.14
N THR A 11 -3.66 6.27 -7.01
CA THR A 11 -2.71 6.40 -8.13
C THR A 11 -1.30 6.65 -7.62
N GLN A 12 -1.15 7.51 -6.62
CA GLN A 12 0.14 7.78 -5.99
C GLN A 12 0.71 6.54 -5.30
N LEU A 13 -0.14 5.76 -4.59
CA LEU A 13 0.28 4.49 -4.01
C LEU A 13 0.81 3.52 -5.08
N ARG A 14 0.13 3.40 -6.23
CA ARG A 14 0.62 2.54 -7.33
C ARG A 14 1.99 2.98 -7.80
N HIS A 15 2.21 4.28 -8.01
CA HIS A 15 3.53 4.80 -8.38
C HIS A 15 4.59 4.51 -7.34
N ILE A 16 4.30 4.70 -6.04
CA ILE A 16 5.23 4.38 -4.95
C ILE A 16 5.59 2.89 -4.98
N VAL A 17 4.59 2.02 -5.09
CA VAL A 17 4.77 0.57 -5.05
C VAL A 17 5.56 0.09 -6.27
N MET A 18 5.24 0.58 -7.48
CA MET A 18 5.95 0.22 -8.70
C MET A 18 7.37 0.81 -8.75
N GLY A 19 7.57 2.03 -8.23
CA GLY A 19 8.88 2.70 -8.21
C GLY A 19 9.81 2.18 -7.11
N ALA A 20 9.28 1.80 -5.96
CA ALA A 20 10.06 1.26 -4.84
C ALA A 20 10.34 -0.24 -4.98
N CYS A 21 9.48 -0.99 -5.69
CA CYS A 21 9.52 -2.45 -5.72
C CYS A 21 9.20 -3.02 -7.12
N GLY A 22 10.08 -2.76 -8.10
CA GLY A 22 9.92 -3.20 -9.48
C GLY A 22 9.55 -4.68 -9.71
N ASP A 23 9.93 -5.60 -8.81
CA ASP A 23 9.65 -7.05 -8.92
C ASP A 23 9.21 -7.71 -7.60
N VAL A 24 8.93 -6.93 -6.55
CA VAL A 24 8.77 -7.46 -5.19
C VAL A 24 7.31 -7.58 -4.75
N VAL A 25 6.39 -7.10 -5.59
CA VAL A 25 4.97 -7.04 -5.29
C VAL A 25 4.28 -8.21 -6.00
N ALA A 26 3.98 -9.25 -5.22
CA ALA A 26 3.29 -10.43 -5.71
C ALA A 26 1.83 -10.13 -6.11
N PHE A 27 1.17 -9.26 -5.35
CA PHE A 27 -0.18 -8.81 -5.70
C PHE A 27 -0.53 -7.48 -5.02
N ILE A 28 -1.42 -6.74 -5.67
CA ILE A 28 -2.09 -5.57 -5.10
C ILE A 28 -3.59 -5.84 -5.18
N ARG A 29 -4.28 -5.83 -4.04
CA ARG A 29 -5.74 -5.87 -3.99
C ARG A 29 -6.23 -4.54 -3.42
N ILE A 30 -7.20 -3.92 -4.07
CA ILE A 30 -7.81 -2.66 -3.63
C ILE A 30 -9.32 -2.90 -3.50
N GLN A 31 -9.90 -2.48 -2.39
CA GLN A 31 -11.33 -2.54 -2.16
C GLN A 31 -11.83 -1.18 -1.66
N PRO A 32 -12.86 -0.60 -2.31
CA PRO A 32 -13.48 0.61 -1.82
C PRO A 32 -14.23 0.32 -0.51
N ILE A 33 -14.11 1.26 0.43
CA ILE A 33 -14.84 1.29 1.69
C ILE A 33 -15.41 2.70 1.90
N ALA A 34 -16.30 2.88 2.88
CA ALA A 34 -16.85 4.18 3.25
C ALA A 34 -17.39 4.97 2.02
N HIS A 35 -18.33 4.39 1.28
CA HIS A 35 -18.90 4.99 0.06
C HIS A 35 -17.83 5.38 -0.99
N ALA A 36 -16.77 4.57 -1.10
CA ALA A 36 -15.63 4.79 -2.00
C ALA A 36 -14.81 6.07 -1.71
N SER A 37 -14.98 6.71 -0.55
CA SER A 37 -14.10 7.79 -0.09
C SER A 37 -12.73 7.28 0.39
N ARG A 38 -12.68 6.03 0.86
CA ARG A 38 -11.46 5.37 1.33
C ARG A 38 -11.29 4.02 0.66
N MET A 39 -10.06 3.55 0.63
CA MET A 39 -9.65 2.34 -0.06
C MET A 39 -8.85 1.47 0.89
N LYS A 40 -9.30 0.25 1.12
CA LYS A 40 -8.49 -0.79 1.76
C LYS A 40 -7.60 -1.43 0.70
N VAL A 41 -6.31 -1.49 0.99
CA VAL A 41 -5.31 -2.04 0.10
C VAL A 41 -4.54 -3.15 0.80
N TRP A 42 -4.37 -4.25 0.08
CA TRP A 42 -3.51 -5.37 0.46
C TRP A 42 -2.35 -5.44 -0.52
N LEU A 43 -1.14 -5.37 0.01
CA LEU A 43 0.09 -5.61 -0.73
C LEU A 43 0.64 -6.97 -0.31
N GLY A 44 0.68 -7.90 -1.26
CA GLY A 44 1.49 -9.11 -1.17
C GLY A 44 2.91 -8.74 -1.56
N LEU A 45 3.85 -8.81 -0.62
CA LEU A 45 5.26 -8.50 -0.84
C LEU A 45 6.09 -9.75 -0.59
N SER A 46 7.06 -10.02 -1.45
CA SER A 46 8.10 -11.01 -1.18
C SER A 46 8.99 -10.46 -0.06
N LYS A 47 9.15 -11.19 1.06
CA LYS A 47 10.07 -10.80 2.16
C LYS A 47 11.50 -10.65 1.58
N PRO A 48 12.31 -9.64 1.98
CA PRO A 48 12.24 -8.76 3.15
C PRO A 48 11.87 -7.27 2.90
N GLU A 49 11.26 -6.90 1.77
CA GLU A 49 11.09 -5.48 1.37
C GLU A 49 9.95 -4.71 2.07
N VAL A 50 9.27 -5.31 3.05
CA VAL A 50 8.15 -4.67 3.77
C VAL A 50 8.56 -3.34 4.41
N GLY A 51 9.76 -3.28 5.00
CA GLY A 51 10.27 -2.06 5.64
C GLY A 51 10.48 -0.92 4.64
N ARG A 52 10.97 -1.23 3.44
CA ARG A 52 11.20 -0.24 2.37
C ARG A 52 9.89 0.34 1.85
N ILE A 53 8.89 -0.52 1.61
CA ILE A 53 7.55 -0.08 1.21
C ILE A 53 6.91 0.77 2.31
N MET A 54 7.00 0.35 3.58
CA MET A 54 6.48 1.15 4.69
C MET A 54 7.11 2.55 4.74
N ALA A 55 8.44 2.63 4.64
CA ALA A 55 9.15 3.91 4.63
C ALA A 55 8.72 4.79 3.44
N ALA A 56 8.62 4.21 2.24
CA ALA A 56 8.21 4.94 1.04
C ALA A 56 6.76 5.45 1.14
N VAL A 57 5.84 4.64 1.68
CA VAL A 57 4.45 5.03 1.92
C VAL A 57 4.38 6.12 2.99
N MET A 58 5.07 5.99 4.12
CA MET A 58 5.07 7.03 5.18
C MET A 58 5.63 8.37 4.68
N GLN A 59 6.65 8.35 3.83
CA GLN A 59 7.25 9.56 3.28
C GLN A 59 6.36 10.28 2.26
N ASN A 60 5.55 9.54 1.50
CA ASN A 60 4.80 10.10 0.37
C ASN A 60 3.28 10.17 0.59
N LEU A 61 2.74 9.41 1.53
CA LEU A 61 1.30 9.30 1.84
C LEU A 61 1.07 9.55 3.33
N SER A 62 1.05 10.83 3.71
CA SER A 62 0.83 11.28 5.10
C SER A 62 -0.55 10.93 5.66
N GLY A 63 -1.53 10.58 4.82
CA GLY A 63 -2.85 10.09 5.21
C GLY A 63 -3.03 8.57 5.19
N ALA A 64 -1.96 7.80 4.96
CA ALA A 64 -2.04 6.34 4.93
C ALA A 64 -2.13 5.76 6.34
N GLU A 65 -3.22 5.05 6.62
CA GLU A 65 -3.36 4.28 7.86
C GLU A 65 -2.82 2.86 7.64
N PHE A 66 -1.73 2.54 8.31
CA PHE A 66 -1.14 1.21 8.27
C PHE A 66 -1.96 0.25 9.13
N GLY A 67 -2.48 -0.80 8.51
CA GLY A 67 -3.17 -1.89 9.19
C GLY A 67 -2.20 -3.00 9.58
N GLN A 68 -2.75 -4.19 9.82
CA GLN A 68 -1.95 -5.34 10.25
C GLN A 68 -0.92 -5.76 9.18
N ILE A 69 0.34 -5.86 9.59
CA ILE A 69 1.41 -6.43 8.76
C ILE A 69 1.43 -7.93 9.04
N ARG A 70 0.82 -8.72 8.14
CA ARG A 70 0.94 -10.18 8.18
C ARG A 70 2.03 -10.63 7.21
N PRO A 71 2.97 -11.48 7.63
CA PRO A 71 3.85 -12.19 6.72
C PRO A 71 3.01 -13.20 5.94
N TRP A 72 3.03 -13.10 4.61
CA TRP A 72 2.55 -14.15 3.72
C TRP A 72 3.78 -14.89 3.19
#